data_AF-W4VBZ5-F1
#
_entry.id   AF-W4VBZ5-F1
#
_cell.length_a   1.000
_cell.length_b   1.000
_cell.length_c   1.000
_cell.angle_alpha   90.00
_cell.angle_beta   90.00
_cell.angle_gamma   90.00
#
_symmetry.space_group_name_H-M   'P 1'
#
loop_
_entity.id
_entity.type
_entity.pdbx_description
1 polymer ?
#
loop_
_entity_poly.entity_id
_entity_poly.type
_entity_poly.pdbx_seq_one_letter_code
_entity_poly.pdbx_strand_id
1 'polypeptide(L)'
;MVDLVSANLLDLRSAVDPLHVLAFGLQVDFVVSANLNVALGMTFQYENFKRHSFTLLLLSKKGESETIDLSTNGYQFDLYVMGTIGIRAGVRVKVTVGLFSTKLAGIGLQFETGAYARMWGYFYYHLENWKVNGTWQKNSSYSGALLVEIGAYLDVKFIAEALNGKYSYTPSIFTKEWPLWSAGQRENVYDFAYEEDPTFNILNVNTYTIPKTVFDMNWMDIKTGETEEGFKNKTKNYDSNTAHNGDDEAYFAVDLTNPAFKYNPVNNQITVNTSSGEVTQSGEMKITWKGVPLSKSSETLSRTIKLNWSNEANAGTIAFDSNGGSAVPMLRLLVGTALSGKMPASLPE
;
A
#
# COMPACT_ATOMS: atom_id res chain seq x y z
N MET A 1 -5.26 4.31 23.07
CA MET A 1 -4.09 3.46 23.41
C MET A 1 -4.38 2.85 24.76
N VAL A 2 -4.18 1.54 24.90
CA VAL A 2 -4.47 0.78 26.12
C VAL A 2 -3.15 0.30 26.71
N ASP A 3 -2.96 0.50 28.01
CA ASP A 3 -1.80 -0.05 28.72
C ASP A 3 -1.96 -1.57 28.80
N LEU A 4 -1.00 -2.31 28.23
CA LEU A 4 -0.92 -3.77 28.29
C LEU A 4 -0.16 -4.23 29.54
N VAL A 5 0.89 -3.50 29.91
CA VAL A 5 1.74 -3.77 31.06
C VAL A 5 2.10 -2.46 31.75
N SER A 6 2.02 -2.44 33.08
CA SER A 6 2.52 -1.35 33.90
C SER A 6 3.28 -1.91 35.10
N ALA A 7 4.49 -1.42 35.34
CA ALA A 7 5.32 -1.81 36.47
C ALA A 7 5.77 -0.55 37.22
N ASN A 8 5.40 -0.47 38.49
CA ASN A 8 5.83 0.63 39.34
C ASN A 8 7.33 0.50 39.64
N LEU A 9 8.09 1.53 39.27
CA LEU A 9 9.51 1.65 39.59
C LEU A 9 9.72 2.49 40.86
N LEU A 10 8.85 3.47 41.06
CA LEU A 10 8.90 4.40 42.18
C LEU A 10 7.51 5.00 42.46
N ASP A 11 7.08 5.03 43.71
CA ASP A 11 5.95 5.84 44.19
C ASP A 11 6.40 6.57 45.45
N LEU A 12 6.61 7.88 45.34
CA LEU A 12 6.98 8.76 46.43
C LEU A 12 5.86 9.76 46.68
N ARG A 13 5.44 9.89 47.93
CA ARG A 13 4.44 10.88 48.36
C ARG A 13 4.86 11.51 49.67
N SER A 14 4.78 12.82 49.76
CA SER A 14 5.06 13.55 50.99
C SER A 14 4.29 14.86 51.06
N ALA A 15 4.09 15.36 52.27
CA ALA A 15 3.70 16.75 52.48
C ALA A 15 4.87 17.68 52.12
N VAL A 16 4.52 18.86 51.60
CA VAL A 16 5.46 19.94 51.27
C VAL A 16 5.63 20.90 52.44
N ASP A 17 4.63 20.96 53.34
CA ASP A 17 4.59 21.88 54.47
C ASP A 17 4.34 21.16 55.81
N PRO A 18 4.78 21.73 56.95
CA PRO A 18 4.58 21.14 58.28
C PRO A 18 3.10 20.97 58.67
N LEU A 19 2.20 21.77 58.09
CA LEU A 19 0.77 21.73 58.35
C LEU A 19 0.04 20.72 57.43
N HIS A 20 0.77 20.03 56.54
CA HIS A 20 0.26 19.03 55.60
C HIS A 20 -0.89 19.54 54.71
N VAL A 21 -0.87 20.83 54.38
CA VAL A 21 -1.88 21.48 53.53
C VAL A 21 -1.60 21.19 52.05
N LEU A 22 -0.33 21.04 51.67
CA LEU A 22 0.12 20.73 50.32
C LEU A 22 0.84 19.39 50.31
N ALA A 23 0.42 18.50 49.41
CA ALA A 23 1.06 17.21 49.19
C ALA A 23 1.62 17.12 47.77
N PHE A 24 2.80 16.53 47.62
CA PHE A 24 3.36 16.16 46.32
C PHE A 24 3.41 14.64 46.15
N GLY A 25 3.26 14.19 44.91
CA GLY A 25 3.38 12.80 44.52
C GLY A 25 4.22 12.68 43.26
N LEU A 26 5.25 11.83 43.30
CA LEU A 26 6.06 11.42 42.17
C LEU A 26 5.85 9.92 41.95
N GLN A 27 5.32 9.57 40.79
CA GLN A 27 5.16 8.19 40.36
C GLN A 27 5.97 7.97 39.09
N VAL A 28 6.77 6.91 39.07
CA VAL A 28 7.53 6.48 37.91
C VAL A 28 7.15 5.05 37.61
N ASP A 29 6.53 4.86 36.45
CA ASP A 29 6.09 3.56 35.96
C ASP A 29 6.78 3.25 34.64
N PHE A 30 7.19 2.00 34.45
CA PHE A 30 7.48 1.48 33.13
C PHE A 30 6.17 0.97 32.51
N VAL A 31 5.84 1.43 31.31
CA VAL A 31 4.56 1.12 30.65
C VAL A 31 4.79 0.60 29.24
N VAL A 32 4.08 -0.48 28.92
CA VAL A 32 3.90 -0.98 27.55
C VAL A 32 2.44 -0.83 27.19
N SER A 33 2.17 -0.21 26.05
CA SER A 33 0.82 0.09 25.62
C SER A 33 0.65 -0.20 24.14
N ALA A 34 -0.58 -0.53 23.75
CA ALA A 34 -0.91 -0.84 22.38
C ALA A 34 -2.08 0.01 21.87
N ASN A 35 -2.01 0.34 20.59
CA ASN A 35 -3.07 0.88 19.80
C ASN A 35 -3.34 -0.09 18.66
N LEU A 36 -4.39 -0.89 18.79
CA LEU A 36 -4.72 -1.94 17.84
C LEU A 36 -5.97 -1.52 17.08
N ASN A 37 -5.81 -1.35 15.79
CA ASN A 37 -6.90 -1.24 14.83
C ASN A 37 -6.64 -2.26 13.72
N VAL A 38 -6.83 -3.53 14.04
CA VAL A 38 -6.46 -4.67 13.20
C VAL A 38 -7.72 -5.37 12.73
N ALA A 39 -7.78 -5.71 11.45
CA ALA A 39 -8.70 -6.75 10.99
C ALA A 39 -7.92 -8.03 10.73
N LEU A 40 -8.53 -9.20 10.93
CA LEU A 40 -7.87 -10.48 11.22
C LEU A 40 -7.95 -11.55 10.11
N GLY A 41 -7.13 -12.59 10.26
CA GLY A 41 -7.13 -13.79 9.42
C GLY A 41 -7.88 -15.01 9.96
N MET A 42 -8.41 -15.83 9.05
CA MET A 42 -9.27 -16.99 9.27
C MET A 42 -8.86 -18.16 8.37
N THR A 43 -8.82 -19.36 8.94
CA THR A 43 -8.51 -20.60 8.25
C THR A 43 -9.66 -21.59 8.39
N PHE A 44 -10.07 -22.22 7.29
CA PHE A 44 -11.14 -23.22 7.23
C PHE A 44 -10.67 -24.46 6.47
N GLN A 45 -10.88 -25.63 7.09
CA GLN A 45 -10.42 -26.91 6.57
C GLN A 45 -11.52 -27.98 6.67
N TYR A 46 -11.61 -28.85 5.66
CA TYR A 46 -12.63 -29.89 5.58
C TYR A 46 -12.12 -31.15 4.87
N GLU A 47 -12.21 -32.34 5.52
CA GLU A 47 -11.77 -33.62 4.95
C GLU A 47 -12.58 -34.88 5.39
N ASN A 48 -12.91 -35.70 4.37
CA ASN A 48 -13.14 -37.16 4.32
C ASN A 48 -14.40 -37.90 4.86
N PHE A 49 -14.85 -38.89 4.07
CA PHE A 49 -15.96 -39.84 4.31
C PHE A 49 -15.55 -41.29 4.06
N LYS A 50 -15.98 -42.20 4.94
CA LYS A 50 -15.71 -43.64 4.86
C LYS A 50 -16.99 -44.46 5.00
N ARG A 51 -17.10 -45.53 4.20
CA ARG A 51 -18.16 -46.53 4.35
C ARG A 51 -17.59 -47.77 5.00
N HIS A 52 -18.16 -48.16 6.13
CA HIS A 52 -17.87 -49.43 6.78
C HIS A 52 -19.02 -50.40 6.51
N SER A 53 -18.71 -51.55 5.92
CA SER A 53 -19.64 -52.65 5.71
C SER A 53 -19.21 -53.82 6.57
N PHE A 54 -20.13 -54.39 7.32
CA PHE A 54 -19.90 -55.59 8.14
C PHE A 54 -20.89 -56.66 7.71
N THR A 55 -20.38 -57.78 7.21
CA THR A 55 -21.17 -58.92 6.74
C THR A 55 -20.91 -60.10 7.65
N LEU A 56 -21.94 -60.56 8.36
CA LEU A 56 -21.85 -61.74 9.22
C LEU A 56 -22.60 -62.90 8.57
N LEU A 57 -21.87 -63.93 8.17
CA LEU A 57 -22.46 -65.17 7.66
C LEU A 57 -22.63 -66.15 8.82
N LEU A 58 -23.84 -66.17 9.38
CA LEU A 58 -24.21 -66.93 10.58
C LEU A 58 -24.09 -68.46 10.41
N LEU A 59 -24.44 -68.99 9.23
CA LEU A 59 -24.40 -70.44 8.98
C LEU A 59 -22.98 -70.98 8.80
N SER A 60 -22.05 -70.16 8.27
CA SER A 60 -20.64 -70.51 8.12
C SER A 60 -19.76 -70.05 9.30
N LYS A 61 -20.36 -69.42 10.32
CA LYS A 61 -19.68 -68.82 11.49
C LYS A 61 -18.49 -67.93 11.12
N LYS A 62 -18.61 -67.14 10.05
CA LYS A 62 -17.58 -66.21 9.59
C LYS A 62 -18.13 -64.78 9.53
N GLY A 63 -17.26 -63.83 9.82
CA GLY A 63 -17.53 -62.40 9.65
C GLY A 63 -16.52 -61.78 8.70
N GLU A 64 -17.00 -60.88 7.86
CA GLU A 64 -16.19 -60.08 6.94
C GLU A 64 -16.52 -58.61 7.17
N SER A 65 -15.50 -57.76 7.05
CA SER A 65 -15.68 -56.32 7.13
C SER A 65 -14.92 -55.67 5.99
N GLU A 66 -15.55 -54.71 5.32
CA GLU A 66 -14.93 -53.93 4.24
C GLU A 66 -15.08 -52.45 4.56
N THR A 67 -13.99 -51.71 4.37
CA THR A 67 -14.02 -50.24 4.45
C THR A 67 -13.65 -49.67 3.10
N ILE A 68 -14.50 -48.80 2.56
CA ILE A 68 -14.27 -48.09 1.31
C ILE A 68 -14.23 -46.60 1.62
N ASP A 69 -13.12 -45.94 1.31
CA ASP A 69 -13.04 -44.49 1.34
C ASP A 69 -13.96 -43.94 0.24
N LEU A 70 -15.01 -43.22 0.67
CA LEU A 70 -15.99 -42.63 -0.24
C LEU A 70 -15.54 -41.26 -0.76
N SER A 71 -14.51 -40.65 -0.15
CA SER A 71 -13.98 -39.36 -0.59
C SER A 71 -12.57 -39.47 -1.15
N THR A 72 -12.29 -38.66 -2.18
CA THR A 72 -10.94 -38.36 -2.69
C THR A 72 -10.48 -36.97 -2.18
N ASN A 73 -11.08 -36.45 -1.10
CA ASN A 73 -11.44 -35.02 -1.01
C ASN A 73 -10.96 -34.33 0.27
N GLY A 74 -10.47 -33.09 0.11
CA GLY A 74 -9.92 -32.26 1.17
C GLY A 74 -9.66 -30.79 0.81
N TYR A 75 -10.36 -29.88 1.49
CA TYR A 75 -10.41 -28.45 1.20
C TYR A 75 -9.68 -27.63 2.27
N GLN A 76 -8.90 -26.63 1.86
CA GLN A 76 -8.28 -25.64 2.76
C GLN A 76 -8.39 -24.21 2.20
N PHE A 77 -8.87 -23.30 3.05
CA PHE A 77 -8.95 -21.87 2.81
C PHE A 77 -8.28 -21.10 3.95
N ASP A 78 -7.55 -20.05 3.59
CA ASP A 78 -6.75 -19.22 4.47
C ASP A 78 -6.93 -17.74 4.09
N LEU A 79 -7.34 -16.89 5.01
CA LEU A 79 -7.45 -15.43 4.89
C LEU A 79 -6.63 -14.78 5.99
N TYR A 80 -6.05 -13.62 5.73
CA TYR A 80 -5.25 -12.85 6.68
C TYR A 80 -5.41 -11.40 6.37
N VAL A 81 -5.97 -10.63 7.30
CA VAL A 81 -6.14 -9.17 7.24
C VAL A 81 -5.11 -8.50 8.14
N MET A 82 -4.78 -7.19 7.99
CA MET A 82 -4.25 -6.36 9.11
C MET A 82 -4.34 -4.86 8.82
N GLY A 83 -4.85 -4.09 9.77
CA GLY A 83 -4.84 -2.62 9.77
C GLY A 83 -3.63 -2.05 10.51
N THR A 84 -3.86 -1.12 11.42
CA THR A 84 -2.81 -0.47 12.21
C THR A 84 -2.52 -1.24 13.50
N ILE A 85 -1.27 -1.60 13.73
CA ILE A 85 -0.74 -2.04 15.02
C ILE A 85 0.25 -0.99 15.48
N GLY A 86 -0.01 -0.37 16.63
CA GLY A 86 0.94 0.49 17.32
C GLY A 86 1.29 -0.08 18.68
N ILE A 87 2.56 -0.14 19.01
CA ILE A 87 3.06 -0.48 20.35
C ILE A 87 3.98 0.64 20.80
N ARG A 88 3.84 1.05 22.06
CA ARG A 88 4.76 1.96 22.73
C ARG A 88 5.31 1.28 23.98
N ALA A 89 6.59 1.50 24.26
CA ALA A 89 7.24 1.09 25.49
C ALA A 89 8.10 2.23 26.02
N GLY A 90 7.93 2.60 27.28
CA GLY A 90 8.62 3.76 27.82
C GLY A 90 8.46 3.95 29.32
N VAL A 91 9.08 5.02 29.81
CA VAL A 91 8.97 5.47 31.20
C VAL A 91 7.90 6.55 31.27
N ARG A 92 6.90 6.33 32.12
CA ARG A 92 5.85 7.27 32.47
C ARG A 92 6.16 7.88 33.83
N VAL A 93 6.41 9.18 33.85
CA VAL A 93 6.63 9.98 35.07
C VAL A 93 5.40 10.83 35.31
N LYS A 94 4.72 10.63 36.42
CA LYS A 94 3.56 11.42 36.87
C LYS A 94 3.97 12.25 38.09
N VAL A 95 3.91 13.56 37.94
CA VAL A 95 4.16 14.54 39.00
C VAL A 95 2.84 15.20 39.36
N THR A 96 2.42 15.09 40.61
CA THR A 96 1.13 15.60 41.10
C THR A 96 1.31 16.46 42.34
N VAL A 97 0.47 17.47 42.46
CA VAL A 97 0.34 18.33 43.64
C VAL A 97 -1.13 18.38 44.03
N GLY A 98 -1.45 18.22 45.31
CA GLY A 98 -2.81 18.24 45.81
C GLY A 98 -2.97 18.95 47.15
N LEU A 99 -4.17 19.45 47.41
CA LEU A 99 -4.58 20.02 48.70
C LEU A 99 -4.90 18.90 49.68
N PHE A 100 -4.21 18.87 50.82
CA PHE A 100 -4.20 17.85 51.87
C PHE A 100 -3.71 16.46 51.43
N SER A 101 -4.09 15.99 50.24
CA SER A 101 -3.64 14.74 49.67
C SER A 101 -3.77 14.75 48.15
N THR A 102 -2.77 14.17 47.47
CA THR A 102 -2.87 13.86 46.03
C THR A 102 -3.99 12.86 45.72
N LYS A 103 -4.55 12.18 46.73
CA LYS A 103 -5.72 11.29 46.58
C LYS A 103 -7.06 12.02 46.67
N LEU A 104 -7.12 13.22 47.25
CA LEU A 104 -8.38 13.94 47.45
C LEU A 104 -8.71 14.82 46.23
N ALA A 105 -7.76 15.66 45.86
CA ALA A 105 -7.78 16.49 44.65
C ALA A 105 -6.34 16.79 44.26
N GLY A 106 -5.89 16.28 43.12
CA GLY A 106 -4.52 16.42 42.61
C GLY A 106 -4.51 16.94 41.18
N ILE A 107 -3.67 17.93 40.92
CA ILE A 107 -3.35 18.42 39.57
C ILE A 107 -1.87 18.14 39.28
N GLY A 108 -1.53 17.93 38.02
CA GLY A 108 -0.18 17.49 37.68
C GLY A 108 0.13 17.39 36.20
N LEU A 109 1.33 16.91 35.92
CA LEU A 109 1.80 16.59 34.60
C LEU A 109 2.23 15.13 34.55
N GLN A 110 1.95 14.49 33.42
CA GLN A 110 2.51 13.19 33.08
C GLN A 110 3.36 13.32 31.84
N PHE A 111 4.57 12.76 31.92
CA PHE A 111 5.51 12.66 30.81
C PHE A 111 5.71 11.19 30.52
N GLU A 112 5.53 10.78 29.27
CA GLU A 112 5.80 9.43 28.81
C GLU A 112 6.78 9.52 27.65
N THR A 113 7.93 8.86 27.78
CA THR A 113 8.97 8.86 26.75
C THR A 113 9.52 7.47 26.56
N GLY A 114 9.84 7.13 25.31
CA GLY A 114 10.39 5.82 24.99
C GLY A 114 10.40 5.53 23.50
N ALA A 115 10.30 4.26 23.16
CA ALA A 115 10.28 3.79 21.78
C ALA A 115 8.88 3.37 21.35
N TYR A 116 8.58 3.53 20.06
CA TYR A 116 7.36 3.02 19.44
C TYR A 116 7.69 2.17 18.21
N ALA A 117 6.81 1.22 17.93
CA ALA A 117 6.75 0.48 16.69
C ALA A 117 5.33 0.57 16.14
N ARG A 118 5.19 0.92 14.86
CA ARG A 118 3.91 0.99 14.16
C ARG A 118 3.97 0.23 12.86
N MET A 119 2.90 -0.48 12.59
CA MET A 119 2.65 -1.16 11.33
C MET A 119 1.30 -0.70 10.81
N TRP A 120 1.25 -0.34 9.54
CA TRP A 120 0.04 -0.15 8.75
C TRP A 120 0.08 -1.23 7.67
N GLY A 121 -1.04 -1.85 7.34
CA GLY A 121 -0.98 -3.05 6.52
C GLY A 121 -2.21 -3.27 5.69
N TYR A 122 -2.03 -4.15 4.71
CA TYR A 122 -2.98 -4.95 3.98
C TYR A 122 -2.26 -6.19 3.44
N PHE A 123 -3.01 -7.15 2.92
CA PHE A 123 -2.93 -8.47 3.52
C PHE A 123 -3.26 -9.59 2.55
N TYR A 124 -3.29 -10.83 3.05
CA TYR A 124 -3.11 -12.04 2.25
C TYR A 124 -4.19 -13.10 2.35
N TYR A 125 -4.33 -13.92 1.31
CA TYR A 125 -5.11 -15.14 1.40
C TYR A 125 -4.58 -16.25 0.48
N HIS A 126 -4.93 -17.49 0.80
CA HIS A 126 -4.44 -18.72 0.21
C HIS A 126 -5.54 -19.79 0.13
N LEU A 127 -5.49 -20.60 -0.92
CA LEU A 127 -6.49 -21.62 -1.22
C LEU A 127 -5.83 -22.87 -1.80
N GLU A 128 -6.25 -24.01 -1.27
CA GLU A 128 -5.72 -25.32 -1.63
C GLU A 128 -6.85 -26.35 -1.74
N ASN A 129 -6.84 -27.15 -2.82
CA ASN A 129 -7.89 -28.14 -3.08
C ASN A 129 -7.45 -29.46 -3.78
N TRP A 130 -7.46 -30.54 -3.01
CA TRP A 130 -7.78 -31.96 -3.29
C TRP A 130 -7.57 -32.71 -4.63
N LYS A 131 -7.83 -34.02 -4.61
CA LYS A 131 -7.25 -35.09 -5.45
C LYS A 131 -8.13 -35.48 -6.65
N VAL A 132 -7.57 -35.45 -7.85
CA VAL A 132 -8.19 -35.83 -9.13
C VAL A 132 -7.45 -37.03 -9.72
N ASN A 133 -8.15 -38.14 -9.98
CA ASN A 133 -7.57 -39.38 -10.54
C ASN A 133 -6.35 -39.92 -9.77
N GLY A 134 -6.35 -39.76 -8.44
CA GLY A 134 -5.20 -40.11 -7.59
C GLY A 134 -4.12 -39.02 -7.50
N THR A 135 -4.23 -37.92 -8.23
CA THR A 135 -3.27 -36.80 -8.26
C THR A 135 -3.82 -35.55 -7.60
N TRP A 136 -3.10 -34.99 -6.62
CA TRP A 136 -3.51 -33.77 -5.92
C TRP A 136 -3.39 -32.53 -6.82
N GLN A 137 -4.43 -31.71 -6.83
CA GLN A 137 -4.39 -30.36 -7.40
C GLN A 137 -4.14 -29.36 -6.27
N LYS A 138 -3.35 -28.33 -6.54
CA LYS A 138 -3.06 -27.20 -5.64
C LYS A 138 -2.90 -26.00 -6.60
N ASN A 139 -3.24 -24.75 -6.33
CA ASN A 139 -2.61 -23.91 -5.31
C ASN A 139 -2.85 -22.47 -5.75
N SER A 140 -3.41 -21.58 -4.92
CA SER A 140 -3.45 -20.15 -5.26
C SER A 140 -3.33 -19.26 -4.03
N SER A 141 -2.76 -18.07 -4.21
CA SER A 141 -2.45 -17.13 -3.12
C SER A 141 -2.13 -15.72 -3.57
N TYR A 142 -2.45 -14.70 -2.76
CA TYR A 142 -2.27 -13.28 -3.08
C TYR A 142 -2.21 -12.32 -1.88
N SER A 143 -1.40 -11.23 -1.94
CA SER A 143 -1.49 -10.06 -1.03
C SER A 143 -0.75 -8.77 -1.42
N GLY A 144 -1.07 -7.67 -0.73
CA GLY A 144 -0.29 -6.41 -0.58
C GLY A 144 -1.11 -5.36 0.21
N ALA A 145 -0.59 -4.36 0.95
CA ALA A 145 0.75 -3.83 1.18
C ALA A 145 0.95 -3.42 2.65
N LEU A 146 2.19 -3.42 3.14
CA LEU A 146 2.59 -3.10 4.52
C LEU A 146 3.53 -1.88 4.58
N LEU A 147 3.37 -1.07 5.62
CA LEU A 147 4.26 0.00 6.04
C LEU A 147 4.62 -0.21 7.50
N VAL A 148 5.92 -0.17 7.83
CA VAL A 148 6.43 -0.31 9.20
C VAL A 148 7.27 0.91 9.55
N GLU A 149 7.15 1.39 10.78
CA GLU A 149 7.90 2.52 11.32
C GLU A 149 8.32 2.26 12.77
N ILE A 150 9.58 2.58 13.09
CA ILE A 150 10.15 2.51 14.44
C ILE A 150 10.72 3.87 14.78
N GLY A 151 10.46 4.34 16.00
CA GLY A 151 10.95 5.65 16.43
C GLY A 151 10.93 5.87 17.93
N ALA A 152 11.30 7.08 18.32
CA ALA A 152 11.18 7.57 19.68
C ALA A 152 9.93 8.45 19.82
N TYR A 153 9.31 8.49 21.00
CA TYR A 153 8.17 9.36 21.26
C TYR A 153 8.32 10.09 22.60
N LEU A 154 7.66 11.25 22.67
CA LEU A 154 7.42 12.02 23.88
C LEU A 154 5.94 12.41 23.92
N ASP A 155 5.25 12.05 25.00
CA ASP A 155 3.85 12.38 25.25
C ASP A 155 3.73 13.06 26.61
N VAL A 156 3.21 14.29 26.62
CA VAL A 156 3.04 15.13 27.80
C VAL A 156 1.55 15.39 27.98
N LYS A 157 1.02 15.03 29.15
CA LYS A 157 -0.39 15.15 29.50
C LYS A 157 -0.55 16.02 30.74
N PHE A 158 -1.60 16.82 30.74
CA PHE A 158 -2.10 17.39 31.99
C PHE A 158 -2.85 16.31 32.74
N ILE A 159 -2.80 16.33 34.07
CA ILE A 159 -3.60 15.45 34.92
C ILE A 159 -4.37 16.33 35.89
N ALA A 160 -5.68 16.10 35.97
CA ALA A 160 -6.51 16.53 37.08
C ALA A 160 -7.30 15.32 37.58
N GLU A 161 -7.15 14.98 38.85
CA GLU A 161 -7.82 13.85 39.49
C GLU A 161 -8.47 14.28 40.79
N ALA A 162 -9.68 13.81 41.07
CA ALA A 162 -10.37 14.02 42.33
C ALA A 162 -10.98 12.72 42.85
N LEU A 163 -11.12 12.63 44.17
CA LEU A 163 -11.71 11.50 44.90
C LEU A 163 -11.08 10.16 44.49
N ASN A 164 -9.77 10.07 44.63
CA ASN A 164 -8.96 8.88 44.38
C ASN A 164 -9.16 8.31 42.96
N GLY A 165 -9.21 9.20 41.97
CA GLY A 165 -9.34 8.84 40.55
C GLY A 165 -10.78 8.63 40.07
N LYS A 166 -11.80 8.87 40.91
CA LYS A 166 -13.22 8.79 40.50
C LYS A 166 -13.56 9.79 39.40
N TYR A 167 -12.96 10.98 39.46
CA TYR A 167 -13.04 11.98 38.40
C TYR A 167 -11.62 12.24 37.90
N SER A 168 -11.36 11.97 36.62
CA SER A 168 -10.07 12.22 36.00
C SER A 168 -10.25 12.98 34.68
N TYR A 169 -9.34 13.93 34.45
CA TYR A 169 -9.23 14.67 33.21
C TYR A 169 -7.76 14.71 32.81
N THR A 170 -7.43 14.02 31.73
CA THR A 170 -6.04 13.77 31.32
C THR A 170 -5.79 14.13 29.85
N PRO A 171 -5.92 15.42 29.45
CA PRO A 171 -5.71 15.80 28.07
C PRO A 171 -4.21 15.78 27.71
N SER A 172 -3.90 15.36 26.49
CA SER A 172 -2.57 15.53 25.91
C SER A 172 -2.30 17.00 25.62
N ILE A 173 -1.20 17.53 26.18
CA ILE A 173 -0.70 18.89 25.94
C ILE A 173 0.27 18.89 24.76
N PHE A 174 1.11 17.86 24.67
CA PHE A 174 2.13 17.76 23.63
C PHE A 174 2.42 16.30 23.33
N THR A 175 2.37 15.92 22.07
CA THR A 175 2.74 14.58 21.62
C THR A 175 3.63 14.71 20.40
N LYS A 176 4.81 14.09 20.43
CA LYS A 176 5.75 14.09 19.31
C LYS A 176 6.39 12.74 19.12
N GLU A 177 6.57 12.38 17.86
CA GLU A 177 7.19 11.13 17.42
C GLU A 177 8.33 11.48 16.45
N TRP A 178 9.44 10.76 16.60
CA TRP A 178 10.60 10.85 15.73
C TRP A 178 10.84 9.49 15.08
N PRO A 179 10.43 9.32 13.80
CA PRO A 179 10.74 8.12 13.04
C PRO A 179 12.26 8.00 12.90
N LEU A 180 12.82 6.89 13.38
CA LEU A 180 14.24 6.57 13.23
C LEU A 180 14.47 5.63 12.05
N TRP A 181 13.47 4.81 11.72
CA TRP A 181 13.52 3.88 10.60
C TRP A 181 12.11 3.56 10.08
N SER A 182 11.98 3.34 8.77
CA SER A 182 10.73 2.91 8.14
C SER A 182 10.98 2.00 6.93
N ALA A 183 10.06 1.07 6.66
CA ALA A 183 10.08 0.21 5.47
C ALA A 183 8.67 0.04 4.88
N GLY A 184 8.59 -0.13 3.56
CA GLY A 184 7.34 -0.05 2.81
C GLY A 184 7.13 1.35 2.22
N GLN A 185 5.96 1.59 1.63
CA GLN A 185 5.63 2.89 1.06
C GLN A 185 4.30 3.37 1.60
N ARG A 186 4.30 4.63 2.06
CA ARG A 186 3.09 5.30 2.53
C ARG A 186 2.09 5.49 1.40
N GLU A 187 2.59 5.90 0.24
CA GLU A 187 1.79 6.09 -0.97
C GLU A 187 1.60 4.74 -1.68
N ASN A 188 0.65 3.94 -1.24
CA ASN A 188 0.43 2.62 -1.82
C ASN A 188 -0.26 2.75 -3.18
N VAL A 189 0.49 2.50 -4.25
CA VAL A 189 -0.02 2.51 -5.63
C VAL A 189 -0.94 1.32 -5.86
N TYR A 190 -2.13 1.59 -6.39
CA TYR A 190 -3.14 0.56 -6.65
C TYR A 190 -3.59 0.49 -8.12
N ASP A 191 -3.45 1.55 -8.92
CA ASP A 191 -3.75 1.52 -10.36
C ASP A 191 -3.09 2.67 -11.14
N PHE A 192 -3.11 2.61 -12.46
CA PHE A 192 -2.82 3.75 -13.34
C PHE A 192 -3.92 4.81 -13.25
N ALA A 193 -3.56 6.07 -13.47
CA ALA A 193 -4.47 7.21 -13.33
C ALA A 193 -5.39 7.45 -14.54
N TYR A 194 -5.40 6.53 -15.49
CA TYR A 194 -6.23 6.58 -16.70
C TYR A 194 -6.89 5.23 -16.95
N GLU A 195 -8.09 5.31 -17.52
CA GLU A 195 -8.94 4.14 -17.76
C GLU A 195 -8.65 3.49 -19.12
N GLU A 196 -8.50 4.30 -20.17
CA GLU A 196 -8.29 3.81 -21.54
C GLU A 196 -6.81 3.72 -21.89
N ASP A 197 -6.40 2.57 -22.40
CA ASP A 197 -5.08 2.35 -22.98
C ASP A 197 -4.82 3.37 -24.11
N PRO A 198 -3.81 4.25 -23.96
CA PRO A 198 -3.60 5.32 -24.92
C PRO A 198 -3.09 4.79 -26.26
N THR A 199 -3.47 5.48 -27.33
CA THR A 199 -2.95 5.24 -28.68
C THR A 199 -2.24 6.48 -29.19
N PHE A 200 -0.99 6.32 -29.61
CA PHE A 200 -0.19 7.38 -30.20
C PHE A 200 0.00 7.15 -31.69
N ASN A 201 -0.47 8.11 -32.48
CA ASN A 201 -0.22 8.17 -33.92
C ASN A 201 0.94 9.15 -34.18
N ILE A 202 2.12 8.58 -34.38
CA ILE A 202 3.39 9.27 -34.62
C ILE A 202 3.55 9.45 -36.13
N LEU A 203 3.61 10.70 -36.60
CA LEU A 203 3.60 11.01 -38.02
C LEU A 203 4.90 11.74 -38.40
N ASN A 204 5.61 11.24 -39.41
CA ASN A 204 6.74 11.89 -40.10
C ASN A 204 7.91 12.33 -39.17
N VAL A 205 7.99 11.79 -37.96
CA VAL A 205 9.11 12.00 -37.03
C VAL A 205 9.70 10.67 -36.60
N ASN A 206 11.02 10.60 -36.46
CA ASN A 206 11.70 9.37 -36.02
C ASN A 206 11.84 9.30 -34.50
N THR A 207 11.61 10.40 -33.80
CA THR A 207 11.68 10.49 -32.34
C THR A 207 10.42 11.17 -31.83
N TYR A 208 9.78 10.57 -30.82
CA TYR A 208 8.56 11.08 -30.19
C TYR A 208 8.69 10.97 -28.67
N THR A 209 8.41 12.08 -27.97
CA THR A 209 8.38 12.10 -26.50
C THR A 209 7.01 11.62 -26.03
N ILE A 210 6.99 10.52 -25.28
CA ILE A 210 5.78 10.01 -24.66
C ILE A 210 5.34 10.97 -23.54
N PRO A 211 4.06 11.37 -23.50
CA PRO A 211 3.53 12.23 -22.44
C PRO A 211 3.77 11.62 -21.06
N LYS A 212 4.23 12.41 -20.09
CA LYS A 212 4.50 11.92 -18.72
C LYS A 212 3.25 11.35 -18.04
N THR A 213 2.06 11.81 -18.44
CA THR A 213 0.79 11.35 -17.90
C THR A 213 0.53 9.85 -18.06
N VAL A 214 1.26 9.15 -18.95
CA VAL A 214 1.17 7.67 -19.05
C VAL A 214 1.76 6.94 -17.84
N PHE A 215 2.52 7.65 -16.99
CA PHE A 215 3.12 7.15 -15.75
C PHE A 215 2.43 7.69 -14.50
N ASP A 216 1.31 8.41 -14.67
CA ASP A 216 0.49 8.85 -13.56
C ASP A 216 -0.19 7.62 -12.92
N MET A 217 -0.02 7.48 -11.61
CA MET A 217 -0.60 6.39 -10.83
C MET A 217 -1.54 6.95 -9.77
N ASN A 218 -2.63 6.22 -9.53
CA ASN A 218 -3.47 6.41 -8.37
C ASN A 218 -2.87 5.71 -7.15
N TRP A 219 -2.95 6.37 -5.99
CA TRP A 219 -2.35 5.86 -4.77
C TRP A 219 -3.21 6.14 -3.52
N MET A 220 -3.06 5.29 -2.51
CA MET A 220 -3.70 5.42 -1.21
C MET A 220 -2.67 5.80 -0.16
N ASP A 221 -3.00 6.71 0.75
CA ASP A 221 -2.20 6.91 1.96
C ASP A 221 -2.47 5.77 2.96
N ILE A 222 -1.55 4.80 3.06
CA ILE A 222 -1.72 3.63 3.94
C ILE A 222 -1.85 4.01 5.43
N LYS A 223 -1.41 5.21 5.84
CA LYS A 223 -1.54 5.65 7.23
C LYS A 223 -2.95 6.14 7.55
N THR A 224 -3.64 6.76 6.59
CA THR A 224 -4.96 7.36 6.78
C THR A 224 -6.09 6.57 6.12
N GLY A 225 -5.77 5.73 5.13
CA GLY A 225 -6.72 5.07 4.24
C GLY A 225 -7.30 5.98 3.15
N GLU A 226 -6.82 7.22 3.02
CA GLU A 226 -7.37 8.19 2.06
C GLU A 226 -6.86 7.95 0.64
N THR A 227 -7.79 7.85 -0.29
CA THR A 227 -7.55 7.71 -1.74
C THR A 227 -7.86 8.96 -2.54
N GLU A 228 -8.47 9.98 -1.93
CA GLU A 228 -8.98 11.16 -2.63
C GLU A 228 -8.42 12.46 -2.05
N GLU A 229 -8.32 13.47 -2.91
CA GLU A 229 -8.08 14.86 -2.56
C GLU A 229 -9.21 15.71 -3.16
N GLY A 230 -10.15 16.14 -2.31
CA GLY A 230 -11.37 16.82 -2.74
C GLY A 230 -12.34 15.88 -3.45
N PHE A 231 -12.58 16.11 -4.74
CA PHE A 231 -13.46 15.28 -5.59
C PHE A 231 -12.68 14.43 -6.62
N LYS A 232 -11.38 14.21 -6.40
CA LYS A 232 -10.50 13.48 -7.33
C LYS A 232 -9.64 12.47 -6.58
N ASN A 233 -9.30 11.37 -7.26
CA ASN A 233 -8.31 10.43 -6.75
C ASN A 233 -6.96 11.13 -6.52
N LYS A 234 -6.23 10.67 -5.51
CA LYS A 234 -4.83 11.04 -5.31
C LYS A 234 -4.03 10.44 -6.45
N THR A 235 -3.53 11.32 -7.30
CA THR A 235 -2.72 10.97 -8.46
C THR A 235 -1.31 11.50 -8.28
N LYS A 236 -0.32 10.69 -8.61
CA LYS A 236 1.08 11.09 -8.61
C LYS A 236 1.82 10.41 -9.75
N ASN A 237 2.68 11.19 -10.39
CA ASN A 237 3.60 10.68 -11.38
C ASN A 237 4.83 10.06 -10.69
N TYR A 238 5.09 8.78 -10.94
CA TYR A 238 6.25 8.06 -10.38
C TYR A 238 7.39 7.91 -11.39
N ASP A 239 7.26 8.50 -12.58
CA ASP A 239 8.33 8.52 -13.57
C ASP A 239 9.54 9.23 -12.96
N SER A 240 10.70 8.60 -13.16
CA SER A 240 11.98 9.13 -12.78
C SER A 240 12.80 9.29 -14.05
N ASN A 241 13.45 10.44 -14.25
CA ASN A 241 14.39 10.66 -15.36
C ASN A 241 15.68 9.79 -15.26
N THR A 242 15.65 8.68 -14.53
CA THR A 242 16.77 7.77 -14.33
C THR A 242 16.42 6.39 -14.86
N ALA A 243 17.25 5.90 -15.78
CA ALA A 243 17.24 4.50 -16.18
C ALA A 243 17.68 3.64 -14.97
N HIS A 244 16.87 2.66 -14.60
CA HIS A 244 17.21 1.71 -13.56
C HIS A 244 18.09 0.58 -14.08
N ASN A 245 17.93 0.15 -15.36
CA ASN A 245 18.77 -0.84 -16.04
C ASN A 245 18.53 -0.85 -17.57
N GLY A 246 19.20 0.02 -18.32
CA GLY A 246 19.08 0.07 -19.80
C GLY A 246 17.77 0.71 -20.27
N ASP A 247 16.74 -0.11 -20.48
CA ASP A 247 15.45 0.26 -21.11
C ASP A 247 14.32 0.48 -20.08
N ASP A 248 14.67 0.39 -18.79
CA ASP A 248 13.76 0.35 -17.65
C ASP A 248 13.88 1.61 -16.77
N GLU A 249 12.78 2.10 -16.20
CA GLU A 249 12.74 3.20 -15.22
C GLU A 249 12.89 2.70 -13.77
N ALA A 250 13.02 3.61 -12.79
CA ALA A 250 13.08 3.23 -11.37
C ALA A 250 11.86 2.40 -10.92
N TYR A 251 10.67 2.77 -11.37
CA TYR A 251 9.41 2.15 -10.92
C TYR A 251 8.63 1.42 -12.03
N PHE A 252 9.03 1.60 -13.30
CA PHE A 252 8.32 1.04 -14.46
C PHE A 252 9.22 0.20 -15.36
N ALA A 253 8.75 -0.99 -15.72
CA ALA A 253 9.37 -1.83 -16.74
C ALA A 253 8.64 -1.59 -18.06
N VAL A 254 9.39 -1.43 -19.14
CA VAL A 254 8.83 -1.09 -20.45
C VAL A 254 9.25 -2.12 -21.48
N ASP A 255 8.27 -2.83 -22.03
CA ASP A 255 8.47 -3.83 -23.08
C ASP A 255 7.83 -3.36 -24.39
N LEU A 256 8.57 -3.49 -25.50
CA LEU A 256 8.07 -3.16 -26.84
C LEU A 256 7.91 -4.44 -27.67
N THR A 257 6.74 -4.62 -28.29
CA THR A 257 6.46 -5.82 -29.11
C THR A 257 7.09 -5.77 -30.50
N ASN A 258 7.35 -4.56 -31.03
CA ASN A 258 7.97 -4.38 -32.34
C ASN A 258 9.40 -3.79 -32.18
N PRO A 259 10.44 -4.51 -32.64
CA PRO A 259 11.84 -4.09 -32.50
C PRO A 259 12.22 -2.86 -33.34
N ALA A 260 11.33 -2.40 -34.23
CA ALA A 260 11.49 -1.12 -34.90
C ALA A 260 11.39 0.05 -33.92
N PHE A 261 10.71 -0.11 -32.78
CA PHE A 261 10.65 0.90 -31.73
C PHE A 261 11.71 0.64 -30.67
N LYS A 262 12.31 1.73 -30.16
CA LYS A 262 13.19 1.72 -28.98
C LYS A 262 12.75 2.78 -28.00
N TYR A 263 12.76 2.46 -26.72
CA TYR A 263 12.42 3.38 -25.64
C TYR A 263 13.66 3.87 -24.91
N ASN A 264 13.67 5.15 -24.53
CA ASN A 264 14.69 5.74 -23.66
C ASN A 264 14.03 6.26 -22.36
N PRO A 265 14.24 5.60 -21.21
CA PRO A 265 13.62 5.97 -19.93
C PRO A 265 14.19 7.25 -19.30
N VAL A 266 15.28 7.82 -19.82
CA VAL A 266 15.86 9.07 -19.25
C VAL A 266 15.06 10.30 -19.69
N ASN A 267 14.46 10.24 -20.87
CA ASN A 267 13.77 11.37 -21.51
C ASN A 267 12.40 10.99 -22.11
N ASN A 268 11.91 9.78 -21.83
CA ASN A 268 10.65 9.21 -22.31
C ASN A 268 10.51 9.22 -23.83
N GLN A 269 11.61 9.11 -24.56
CA GLN A 269 11.59 9.16 -26.02
C GLN A 269 11.48 7.77 -26.63
N ILE A 270 10.53 7.61 -27.54
CA ILE A 270 10.46 6.50 -28.48
C ILE A 270 11.21 6.90 -29.75
N THR A 271 12.13 6.06 -30.19
CA THR A 271 12.83 6.19 -31.47
C THR A 271 12.41 5.07 -32.41
N VAL A 272 12.08 5.41 -33.66
CA VAL A 272 11.68 4.45 -34.70
C VAL A 272 12.84 4.21 -35.65
N ASN A 273 13.20 2.94 -35.84
CA ASN A 273 14.19 2.53 -36.83
C ASN A 273 13.53 2.42 -38.21
N THR A 274 13.93 3.30 -39.13
CA THR A 274 13.41 3.37 -40.49
C THR A 274 14.32 2.67 -41.52
N SER A 275 15.34 1.93 -41.09
CA SER A 275 16.33 1.31 -41.99
C SER A 275 15.75 0.25 -42.93
N SER A 276 14.57 -0.30 -42.62
CA SER A 276 13.87 -1.26 -43.47
C SER A 276 13.24 -0.63 -44.71
N GLY A 277 13.08 0.71 -44.74
CA GLY A 277 12.37 1.41 -45.82
C GLY A 277 10.85 1.35 -45.72
N GLU A 278 10.31 0.69 -44.69
CA GLU A 278 8.88 0.67 -44.41
C GLU A 278 8.36 2.08 -44.10
N VAL A 279 7.19 2.41 -44.65
CA VAL A 279 6.53 3.72 -44.46
C VAL A 279 5.51 3.70 -43.33
N THR A 280 5.24 2.52 -42.76
CA THR A 280 4.36 2.33 -41.60
C THR A 280 4.93 1.29 -40.66
N GLN A 281 4.81 1.53 -39.35
CA GLN A 281 5.16 0.58 -38.29
C GLN A 281 4.05 0.62 -37.24
N SER A 282 3.72 -0.53 -36.67
CA SER A 282 2.80 -0.60 -35.53
C SER A 282 3.37 -1.54 -34.47
N GLY A 283 3.13 -1.22 -33.21
CA GLY A 283 3.63 -1.98 -32.08
C GLY A 283 2.89 -1.61 -30.80
N GLU A 284 3.15 -2.38 -29.76
CA GLU A 284 2.61 -2.18 -28.44
C GLU A 284 3.75 -1.94 -27.46
N MET A 285 3.59 -0.92 -26.62
CA MET A 285 4.47 -0.60 -25.49
C MET A 285 3.74 -0.99 -24.21
N LYS A 286 4.18 -2.06 -23.56
CA LYS A 286 3.64 -2.49 -22.28
C LYS A 286 4.42 -1.83 -21.15
N ILE A 287 3.72 -1.05 -20.33
CA ILE A 287 4.26 -0.45 -19.11
C ILE A 287 3.82 -1.28 -17.92
N THR A 288 4.76 -1.68 -17.08
CA THR A 288 4.54 -2.53 -15.91
C THR A 288 5.06 -1.88 -14.64
N TRP A 289 4.21 -1.70 -13.64
CA TRP A 289 4.60 -1.23 -12.31
C TRP A 289 5.43 -2.29 -11.58
N LYS A 290 6.66 -1.94 -11.18
CA LYS A 290 7.56 -2.86 -10.46
C LYS A 290 7.18 -3.04 -9.00
N GLY A 291 6.41 -2.10 -8.45
CA GLY A 291 6.16 -1.97 -7.02
C GLY A 291 7.41 -1.65 -6.22
N VAL A 292 7.21 -1.37 -4.93
CA VAL A 292 8.32 -1.21 -3.98
C VAL A 292 8.35 -2.36 -2.99
N PRO A 293 9.46 -2.58 -2.28
CA PRO A 293 9.52 -3.58 -1.22
C PRO A 293 8.36 -3.43 -0.23
N LEU A 294 7.74 -4.55 0.18
CA LEU A 294 6.59 -4.63 1.10
C LEU A 294 5.25 -4.07 0.58
N SER A 295 5.20 -3.54 -0.64
CA SER A 295 3.94 -3.07 -1.26
C SER A 295 3.53 -3.86 -2.50
N LYS A 296 4.25 -4.95 -2.81
CA LYS A 296 4.00 -5.72 -4.01
C LYS A 296 2.71 -6.52 -3.87
N SER A 297 1.86 -6.31 -4.86
CA SER A 297 0.67 -7.10 -5.14
C SER A 297 1.09 -8.29 -6.01
N SER A 298 0.45 -9.45 -5.87
CA SER A 298 0.72 -10.61 -6.73
C SER A 298 0.21 -10.47 -8.19
N GLU A 299 -0.53 -9.42 -8.50
CA GLU A 299 -1.10 -9.03 -9.78
C GLU A 299 -0.25 -7.84 -10.19
N THR A 300 0.29 -7.98 -11.38
CA THR A 300 1.19 -6.99 -11.91
C THR A 300 0.36 -5.90 -12.55
N LEU A 301 0.38 -4.69 -11.97
CA LEU A 301 -0.27 -3.53 -12.59
C LEU A 301 0.46 -3.23 -13.89
N SER A 302 -0.24 -3.32 -15.01
CA SER A 302 0.31 -3.01 -16.32
C SER A 302 -0.73 -2.37 -17.24
N ARG A 303 -0.24 -1.62 -18.24
CA ARG A 303 -1.01 -0.98 -19.30
C ARG A 303 -0.32 -1.16 -20.64
N THR A 304 -1.09 -1.22 -21.72
CA THR A 304 -0.56 -1.44 -23.07
C THR A 304 -0.87 -0.25 -23.95
N ILE A 305 0.17 0.46 -24.37
CA ILE A 305 0.07 1.63 -25.22
C ILE A 305 0.24 1.20 -26.68
N LYS A 306 -0.70 1.61 -27.55
CA LYS A 306 -0.58 1.35 -28.98
C LYS A 306 0.24 2.44 -29.65
N LEU A 307 1.27 2.03 -30.37
CA LEU A 307 2.15 2.91 -31.13
C LEU A 307 1.93 2.65 -32.62
N ASN A 308 1.44 3.67 -33.33
CA ASN A 308 1.36 3.68 -34.78
C ASN A 308 2.30 4.74 -35.30
N TRP A 309 3.22 4.34 -36.17
CA TRP A 309 4.13 5.25 -36.85
C TRP A 309 3.86 5.20 -38.35
N SER A 310 3.82 6.38 -38.99
CA SER A 310 3.84 6.47 -40.44
C SER A 310 4.74 7.59 -40.92
N ASN A 311 5.34 7.38 -42.08
CA ASN A 311 6.17 8.34 -42.78
C ASN A 311 5.64 8.52 -44.21
N GLU A 312 4.88 9.59 -44.40
CA GLU A 312 4.25 9.93 -45.65
C GLU A 312 4.97 11.09 -46.34
N ALA A 313 5.56 10.81 -47.51
CA ALA A 313 6.33 11.79 -48.27
C ALA A 313 5.54 13.04 -48.72
N ASN A 314 4.21 12.93 -48.85
CA ASN A 314 3.34 13.98 -49.40
C ASN A 314 2.54 14.76 -48.35
N ALA A 315 2.89 14.62 -47.06
CA ALA A 315 2.24 15.32 -45.96
C ALA A 315 3.24 16.13 -45.11
N GLY A 316 2.88 17.38 -44.80
CA GLY A 316 3.53 18.15 -43.74
C GLY A 316 2.89 17.82 -42.40
N THR A 317 3.73 17.61 -41.37
CA THR A 317 3.27 17.31 -40.01
C THR A 317 3.76 18.37 -39.03
N ILE A 318 2.88 18.78 -38.11
CA ILE A 318 3.27 19.53 -36.91
C ILE A 318 3.15 18.58 -35.73
N ALA A 319 4.29 18.25 -35.14
CA ALA A 319 4.38 17.51 -33.89
C ALA A 319 4.46 18.51 -32.72
N PHE A 320 3.68 18.26 -31.66
CA PHE A 320 3.71 19.07 -30.45
C PHE A 320 4.52 18.34 -29.39
N ASP A 321 5.42 19.07 -28.74
CA ASP A 321 6.03 18.61 -27.49
C ASP A 321 5.14 19.09 -26.34
N SER A 322 4.58 18.15 -25.58
CA SER A 322 3.72 18.49 -24.44
C SER A 322 4.51 18.99 -23.23
N ASN A 323 5.84 18.88 -23.23
CA ASN A 323 6.73 19.24 -22.13
C ASN A 323 6.24 18.73 -20.76
N GLY A 324 5.70 17.51 -20.74
CA GLY A 324 5.15 16.86 -19.54
C GLY A 324 3.63 16.98 -19.36
N GLY A 325 2.93 17.72 -20.22
CA GLY A 325 1.46 17.75 -20.27
C GLY A 325 0.84 16.58 -21.04
N SER A 326 -0.49 16.60 -21.17
CA SER A 326 -1.26 15.59 -21.92
C SER A 326 -0.88 15.55 -23.41
N ALA A 327 -1.12 14.41 -24.05
CA ALA A 327 -0.88 14.23 -25.48
C ALA A 327 -1.70 15.22 -26.32
N VAL A 328 -1.03 15.92 -27.24
CA VAL A 328 -1.71 16.74 -28.26
C VAL A 328 -1.61 16.01 -29.60
N PRO A 329 -2.74 15.73 -30.28
CA PRO A 329 -2.70 15.08 -31.58
C PRO A 329 -1.83 15.84 -32.59
N MET A 330 -0.95 15.12 -33.29
CA MET A 330 -0.18 15.71 -34.37
C MET A 330 -1.10 16.22 -35.49
N LEU A 331 -0.80 17.38 -36.03
CA LEU A 331 -1.51 17.88 -37.20
C LEU A 331 -0.86 17.35 -38.47
N ARG A 332 -1.66 16.77 -39.35
CA ARG A 332 -1.25 16.30 -40.68
C ARG A 332 -1.96 17.10 -41.75
N LEU A 333 -1.22 17.62 -42.72
CA LEU A 333 -1.75 18.32 -43.89
C LEU A 333 -1.05 17.84 -45.16
N LEU A 334 -1.82 17.58 -46.22
CA LEU A 334 -1.25 17.29 -47.52
C LEU A 334 -0.59 18.55 -48.08
N VAL A 335 0.53 18.36 -48.79
CA VAL A 335 1.24 19.46 -49.48
C VAL A 335 0.26 20.24 -50.37
N GLY A 336 0.23 21.56 -50.21
CA GLY A 336 -0.68 22.46 -50.93
C GLY A 336 -2.00 22.79 -50.22
N THR A 337 -2.27 22.19 -49.05
CA THR A 337 -3.45 22.53 -48.23
C THR A 337 -3.19 23.80 -47.40
N ALA A 338 -4.12 24.75 -47.40
CA ALA A 338 -4.02 25.95 -46.57
C ALA A 338 -4.15 25.61 -45.06
N LEU A 339 -3.29 26.19 -44.22
CA LEU A 339 -3.28 26.02 -42.76
C LEU A 339 -4.46 26.71 -42.04
N SER A 340 -5.27 27.49 -42.75
CA SER A 340 -6.35 28.31 -42.16
C SER A 340 -7.48 27.43 -41.60
N GLY A 341 -7.74 27.52 -40.29
CA GLY A 341 -8.91 26.92 -39.62
C GLY A 341 -8.64 25.71 -38.72
N LYS A 342 -7.36 25.34 -38.49
CA LYS A 342 -6.98 24.18 -37.65
C LYS A 342 -6.13 24.53 -36.42
N MET A 343 -5.88 25.82 -36.15
CA MET A 343 -5.34 26.23 -34.85
C MET A 343 -6.45 26.07 -33.79
N PRO A 344 -6.13 25.57 -32.58
CA PRO A 344 -7.11 25.55 -31.49
C PRO A 344 -7.61 26.98 -31.27
N ALA A 345 -8.93 27.16 -31.28
CA ALA A 345 -9.54 28.45 -30.96
C ALA A 345 -9.03 28.90 -29.59
N SER A 346 -8.63 30.17 -29.48
CA SER A 346 -8.27 30.78 -28.19
C SER A 346 -9.41 30.52 -27.20
N LEU A 347 -9.08 29.91 -26.06
CA LEU A 347 -10.03 29.77 -24.94
C LEU A 347 -10.56 31.17 -24.58
N PRO A 348 -11.87 31.32 -24.33
CA PRO A 348 -12.40 32.58 -23.82
C PRO A 348 -11.77 32.88 -22.45
N GLU A 349 -11.44 34.17 -22.24
CA GLU A 349 -10.82 34.72 -21.01
C GLU A 349 -11.54 34.37 -19.71
#